data_AF-A0A143PUJ4-F1
#
_entry.id   AF-A0A143PUJ4-F1
#
_cell.length_a   1.000
_cell.length_b   1.000
_cell.length_c   1.000
_cell.angle_alpha   90.00
_cell.angle_beta   90.00
_cell.angle_gamma   90.00
#
_symmetry.space_group_name_H-M   'P 1'
#
loop_
_entity.id
_entity.type
_entity.pdbx_description
1 polymer ?
#
loop_
_entity_poly.entity_id
_entity_poly.type
_entity_poly.pdbx_seq_one_letter_code
_entity_poly.pdbx_strand_id
1 'polypeptide(L)'
;MEIPYTVEVRRDTGLTNGKIGIWLFLASEVMLFGALFASYILIRTGAQTWPRGDTILNVPLATFNTIVLISSSVTMVMAWASLERQRFSTFRIYMAVTILLGCVFLVVKYFEYSHKFHDGLFPRTNNFLAIYFTLTGLHMLHVLGGMAVNAYLLGPGAKLWKTNPVWFTNRVENSGLFWHFVDLVWIFLFPTLYLL
;
A
#
# COMPACT_ATOMS: atom_id res chain seq x y z
N MET A 1 -5.90 -32.22 -8.27
CA MET A 1 -4.44 -32.09 -8.52
C MET A 1 -3.90 -31.19 -7.42
N GLU A 2 -3.25 -31.76 -6.41
CA GLU A 2 -2.63 -30.97 -5.34
C GLU A 2 -1.34 -30.36 -5.88
N ILE A 3 -1.24 -29.02 -5.86
CA ILE A 3 -0.05 -28.33 -6.34
C ILE A 3 0.97 -28.32 -5.19
N PRO A 4 2.16 -28.93 -5.36
CA PRO A 4 3.13 -29.05 -4.29
C PRO A 4 3.62 -27.68 -3.77
N TYR A 5 3.92 -27.61 -2.47
CA TYR A 5 4.44 -26.43 -1.74
C TYR A 5 3.54 -25.18 -1.69
N THR A 6 2.24 -25.36 -1.90
CA THR A 6 1.23 -24.31 -1.71
C THR A 6 0.77 -24.19 -0.25
N VAL A 7 0.79 -25.32 0.48
CA VAL A 7 0.45 -25.43 1.91
C VAL A 7 1.66 -25.89 2.70
N GLU A 8 2.33 -26.93 2.20
CA GLU A 8 3.54 -27.46 2.82
C GLU A 8 4.72 -26.52 2.58
N VAL A 9 5.51 -26.34 3.61
CA VAL A 9 6.75 -25.56 3.53
C VAL A 9 7.80 -26.33 2.73
N ARG A 10 8.54 -25.60 1.90
CA ARG A 10 9.72 -26.13 1.22
C ARG A 10 10.77 -26.57 2.26
N ARG A 11 11.39 -27.72 2.06
CA ARG A 11 12.47 -28.22 2.94
C ARG A 11 13.73 -27.35 2.90
N ASP A 12 13.99 -26.73 1.76
CA ASP A 12 15.12 -25.86 1.47
C ASP A 12 14.98 -24.46 2.08
N THR A 13 13.78 -23.87 2.02
CA THR A 13 13.55 -22.47 2.41
C THR A 13 12.66 -22.29 3.62
N GLY A 14 11.94 -23.33 4.07
CA GLY A 14 10.96 -23.23 5.15
C GLY A 14 9.72 -22.40 4.81
N LEU A 15 9.53 -22.00 3.54
CA LEU A 15 8.46 -21.12 3.08
C LEU A 15 7.57 -21.80 2.04
N THR A 16 6.34 -21.33 1.89
CA THR A 16 5.45 -21.77 0.80
C THR A 16 5.79 -21.01 -0.49
N ASN A 17 5.47 -21.58 -1.65
CA ASN A 17 5.71 -20.96 -2.95
C ASN A 17 5.08 -19.55 -3.04
N GLY A 18 3.88 -19.37 -2.46
CA GLY A 18 3.21 -18.07 -2.41
C GLY A 18 3.98 -17.03 -1.60
N LYS A 19 4.57 -17.42 -0.47
CA LYS A 19 5.40 -16.53 0.36
C LYS A 19 6.69 -16.12 -0.36
N ILE A 20 7.35 -17.05 -1.02
CA ILE A 20 8.55 -16.72 -1.82
C ILE A 20 8.19 -15.75 -2.95
N GLY A 21 7.10 -16.01 -3.66
CA GLY A 21 6.62 -15.16 -4.74
C GLY A 21 6.32 -13.74 -4.28
N ILE A 22 5.62 -13.57 -3.16
CA ILE A 22 5.32 -12.22 -2.64
C ILE A 22 6.59 -11.52 -2.16
N TRP A 23 7.51 -12.19 -1.47
CA TRP A 23 8.77 -11.55 -1.05
C TRP A 23 9.64 -11.09 -2.22
N LEU A 24 9.72 -11.88 -3.29
CA LEU A 24 10.43 -11.48 -4.51
C LEU A 24 9.76 -10.28 -5.19
N PHE A 25 8.42 -10.27 -5.25
CA PHE A 25 7.67 -9.14 -5.78
C PHE A 25 7.87 -7.87 -4.92
N LEU A 26 7.83 -8.00 -3.60
CA LEU A 26 8.11 -6.88 -2.69
C LEU A 26 9.54 -6.35 -2.87
N ALA A 27 10.52 -7.23 -3.06
CA ALA A 27 11.90 -6.81 -3.35
C ALA A 27 12.00 -6.01 -4.65
N SER A 28 11.28 -6.40 -5.72
CA SER A 28 11.26 -5.60 -6.95
C SER A 28 10.59 -4.23 -6.75
N GLU A 29 9.55 -4.15 -5.93
CA GLU A 29 8.88 -2.89 -5.61
C GLU A 29 9.77 -1.96 -4.78
N VAL A 30 10.55 -2.50 -3.84
CA VAL A 30 11.57 -1.72 -3.10
C VAL A 30 12.57 -1.09 -4.08
N MET A 31 13.02 -1.83 -5.09
CA MET A 31 13.94 -1.30 -6.10
C MET A 31 13.28 -0.21 -6.96
N LEU A 32 12.02 -0.41 -7.37
CA LEU A 32 11.25 0.54 -8.16
C LEU A 32 11.08 1.87 -7.42
N PHE A 33 10.54 1.84 -6.20
CA PHE A 33 10.37 3.05 -5.38
C PHE A 33 11.73 3.63 -4.95
N GLY A 34 12.71 2.77 -4.63
CA GLY A 34 14.06 3.20 -4.28
C GLY A 34 14.74 4.02 -5.38
N ALA A 35 14.61 3.62 -6.64
CA ALA A 35 15.11 4.38 -7.78
C ALA A 35 14.43 5.75 -7.93
N LEU A 36 13.11 5.82 -7.71
CA LEU A 36 12.38 7.09 -7.76
C LEU A 36 12.74 8.02 -6.59
N PHE A 37 12.91 7.47 -5.38
CA PHE A 37 13.40 8.24 -4.22
C PHE A 37 14.81 8.77 -4.44
N ALA A 38 15.72 7.93 -4.96
CA ALA A 38 17.07 8.37 -5.30
C ALA A 38 17.05 9.50 -6.35
N SER A 39 16.19 9.38 -7.37
CA SER A 39 15.99 10.41 -8.38
C SER A 39 15.51 11.73 -7.77
N TYR A 40 14.57 11.69 -6.82
CA TYR A 40 14.10 12.88 -6.10
C TYR A 40 15.23 13.56 -5.35
N ILE A 41 16.01 12.79 -4.58
CA ILE A 41 17.13 13.32 -3.79
C ILE A 41 18.15 13.99 -4.70
N LEU A 42 18.55 13.34 -5.81
CA LEU A 42 19.52 13.89 -6.75
C LEU A 42 19.05 15.21 -7.37
N ILE A 43 17.81 15.25 -7.89
CA ILE A 43 17.23 16.45 -8.51
C ILE A 43 17.13 17.59 -7.47
N ARG A 44 16.72 17.27 -6.23
CA ARG A 44 16.64 18.22 -5.13
C ARG A 44 18.01 18.79 -4.75
N THR A 45 19.03 17.95 -4.60
CA THR A 45 20.39 18.39 -4.21
C THR A 45 21.10 19.16 -5.31
N GLY A 46 20.74 18.93 -6.58
CA GLY A 46 21.31 19.64 -7.72
C GLY A 46 20.65 21.00 -8.01
N ALA A 47 19.50 21.31 -7.42
CA ALA A 47 18.78 22.55 -7.66
C ALA A 47 19.25 23.67 -6.72
N GLN A 48 19.55 24.85 -7.27
CA GLN A 48 19.92 26.02 -6.46
C GLN A 48 18.74 26.62 -5.67
N THR A 49 17.53 26.50 -6.20
CA THR A 49 16.29 26.91 -5.55
C THR A 49 15.28 25.78 -5.66
N TRP A 50 14.83 25.25 -4.52
CA TRP A 50 13.81 24.21 -4.47
C TRP A 50 12.49 24.77 -3.93
N PRO A 51 11.34 24.48 -4.57
CA PRO A 51 10.04 24.87 -4.02
C PRO A 51 9.86 24.21 -2.65
N ARG A 52 9.48 24.98 -1.63
CA ARG A 52 9.21 24.37 -0.32
C ARG A 52 7.89 23.59 -0.38
N GLY A 53 7.96 22.28 -0.14
CA GLY A 53 6.80 21.39 -0.21
C GLY A 53 5.65 21.83 0.69
N ASP A 54 5.96 22.34 1.89
CA ASP A 54 5.00 22.87 2.88
C ASP A 54 4.13 24.03 2.37
N THR A 55 4.62 24.84 1.44
CA THR A 55 3.86 25.95 0.84
C THR A 55 2.93 25.52 -0.29
N ILE A 56 3.19 24.34 -0.88
CA ILE A 56 2.45 23.80 -2.04
C ILE A 56 1.56 22.62 -1.63
N LEU A 57 1.83 22.00 -0.49
CA LEU A 57 1.20 20.78 0.00
C LEU A 57 0.59 21.00 1.39
N ASN A 58 -0.60 20.45 1.59
CA ASN A 58 -1.31 20.57 2.86
C ASN A 58 -0.81 19.50 3.85
N VAL A 59 0.15 19.88 4.71
CA VAL A 59 0.77 18.98 5.70
C VAL A 59 -0.27 18.40 6.70
N PRO A 60 -1.23 19.17 7.25
CA PRO A 60 -2.28 18.60 8.10
C PRO A 60 -3.10 17.51 7.42
N LEU A 61 -3.52 17.73 6.16
CA LEU A 61 -4.31 16.76 5.41
C LEU A 61 -3.51 15.49 5.11
N ALA A 62 -2.23 15.64 4.77
CA ALA A 62 -1.34 14.52 4.54
C ALA A 62 -1.01 13.75 5.83
N THR A 63 -0.87 14.44 6.97
CA THR A 63 -0.69 13.81 8.29
C THR A 63 -1.92 12.98 8.67
N PHE A 64 -3.12 13.51 8.46
CA PHE A 64 -4.37 12.77 8.65
C PHE A 64 -4.40 11.49 7.80
N ASN A 65 -4.05 11.58 6.51
CA ASN A 65 -3.95 10.41 5.63
C ASN A 65 -2.96 9.36 6.11
N THR A 66 -1.82 9.79 6.64
CA THR A 66 -0.82 8.87 7.21
C THR A 66 -1.39 8.13 8.42
N ILE A 67 -2.13 8.80 9.31
CA ILE A 67 -2.81 8.15 10.45
C ILE A 67 -3.85 7.14 9.95
N VAL A 68 -4.62 7.49 8.92
CA VAL A 68 -5.63 6.61 8.31
C VAL A 68 -4.99 5.34 7.75
N LEU A 69 -3.88 5.46 7.00
CA LEU A 69 -3.18 4.30 6.45
C LEU A 69 -2.54 3.42 7.53
N ILE A 70 -1.85 4.01 8.51
CA ILE A 70 -1.27 3.23 9.63
C ILE A 70 -2.37 2.47 10.38
N SER A 71 -3.52 3.13 10.61
CA SER A 71 -4.69 2.48 11.24
C SER A 71 -5.21 1.32 10.37
N SER A 72 -5.24 1.49 9.04
CA SER A 72 -5.62 0.44 8.08
C SER A 72 -4.68 -0.77 8.12
N SER A 73 -3.38 -0.51 8.28
CA SER A 73 -2.38 -1.55 8.50
C SER A 73 -2.69 -2.38 9.75
N VAL A 74 -2.98 -1.72 10.87
CA VAL A 74 -3.33 -2.41 12.12
C VAL A 74 -4.58 -3.26 11.93
N THR A 75 -5.62 -2.75 11.26
CA THR A 75 -6.84 -3.54 11.02
C THR A 75 -6.59 -4.73 10.10
N MET A 76 -5.65 -4.65 9.15
CA MET A 76 -5.26 -5.78 8.31
C MET A 76 -4.61 -6.92 9.11
N VAL A 77 -3.70 -6.61 10.04
CA VAL A 77 -3.12 -7.61 10.95
C VAL A 77 -4.20 -8.26 11.81
N MET A 78 -5.12 -7.45 12.33
CA MET A 78 -6.24 -7.95 13.15
C MET A 78 -7.20 -8.83 12.35
N ALA A 79 -7.38 -8.57 11.05
CA ALA A 79 -8.15 -9.42 10.16
C ALA A 79 -7.48 -10.79 10.02
N TRP A 80 -6.18 -10.84 9.73
CA TRP A 80 -5.43 -12.09 9.65
C TRP A 80 -5.41 -12.86 10.97
N ALA A 81 -5.12 -12.20 12.09
CA ALA A 81 -5.13 -12.82 13.42
C ALA A 81 -6.52 -13.40 13.80
N SER A 82 -7.60 -12.79 13.30
CA SER A 82 -8.96 -13.32 13.47
C SER A 82 -9.19 -14.62 12.72
N LEU A 83 -8.58 -14.80 11.54
CA LEU A 83 -8.63 -16.06 10.79
C LEU A 83 -7.85 -17.16 11.51
N GLU A 84 -6.70 -16.84 12.08
CA GLU A 84 -5.91 -17.80 12.86
C GLU A 84 -6.68 -18.30 14.09
N ARG A 85 -7.48 -17.42 14.71
CA ARG A 85 -8.41 -17.76 15.81
C ARG A 85 -9.73 -18.38 15.34
N GLN A 86 -9.87 -18.75 14.07
CA GLN A 86 -11.09 -19.32 13.47
C GLN A 86 -12.34 -18.42 13.59
N ARG A 87 -12.16 -17.11 13.80
CA ARG A 87 -13.25 -16.12 13.95
C ARG A 87 -13.55 -15.40 12.65
N PHE A 88 -14.22 -16.09 11.73
CA PHE A 88 -14.51 -15.56 10.39
C PHE A 88 -15.40 -14.31 10.36
N SER A 89 -16.33 -14.17 11.33
CA SER A 89 -17.17 -12.97 11.42
C SER A 89 -16.33 -11.72 11.71
N THR A 90 -15.40 -11.84 12.66
CA THR A 90 -14.49 -10.77 13.05
C THR A 90 -13.51 -10.43 11.93
N PHE A 91 -13.01 -11.42 11.18
CA PHE A 91 -12.23 -11.21 9.97
C PHE A 91 -12.95 -10.29 8.97
N ARG A 92 -14.23 -10.56 8.67
CA ARG A 92 -14.99 -9.76 7.70
C ARG A 92 -15.11 -8.30 8.12
N ILE A 93 -15.30 -8.04 9.42
CA ILE A 93 -15.38 -6.69 9.96
C ILE A 93 -14.04 -5.97 9.77
N TYR A 94 -12.94 -6.56 10.25
CA TYR A 94 -11.63 -5.91 10.14
C TYR A 94 -11.19 -5.71 8.69
N MET A 95 -11.43 -6.69 7.82
CA MET A 95 -11.13 -6.56 6.39
C MET A 95 -11.97 -5.46 5.73
N ALA A 96 -13.26 -5.34 6.05
CA ALA A 96 -14.10 -4.27 5.55
C ALA A 96 -13.61 -2.89 6.04
N VAL A 97 -13.19 -2.80 7.31
CA VAL A 97 -12.60 -1.56 7.86
C VAL A 97 -11.30 -1.20 7.15
N THR A 98 -10.40 -2.15 6.89
CA THR A 98 -9.16 -1.92 6.12
C THR A 98 -9.47 -1.32 4.74
N ILE A 99 -10.43 -1.89 4.02
CA ILE A 99 -10.83 -1.39 2.69
C ILE A 99 -11.45 0.01 2.81
N LEU A 100 -12.30 0.25 3.80
CA LEU A 100 -12.93 1.55 4.03
C LEU A 100 -11.88 2.63 4.32
N LEU A 101 -10.89 2.34 5.15
CA LEU A 101 -9.79 3.27 5.44
C LEU A 101 -8.94 3.53 4.18
N GLY A 102 -8.73 2.52 3.34
CA GLY A 102 -8.13 2.70 2.01
C GLY A 102 -8.95 3.63 1.11
N CYS A 103 -10.29 3.49 1.10
CA CYS A 103 -11.16 4.42 0.38
C CYS A 103 -11.04 5.85 0.90
N VAL A 104 -11.00 6.04 2.22
CA VAL A 104 -10.83 7.37 2.84
C VAL A 104 -9.52 8.01 2.37
N PHE A 105 -8.42 7.26 2.39
CA PHE A 105 -7.13 7.72 1.88
C PHE A 105 -7.22 8.19 0.42
N LEU A 106 -7.84 7.39 -0.45
CA LEU A 106 -8.01 7.74 -1.87
C LEU A 106 -8.89 8.98 -2.07
N VAL A 107 -9.98 9.12 -1.32
CA VAL A 107 -10.88 10.29 -1.41
C VAL A 107 -10.16 11.56 -1.00
N VAL A 108 -9.41 11.54 0.10
CA VAL A 108 -8.64 12.70 0.55
C VAL A 108 -7.57 13.06 -0.50
N LYS A 109 -6.88 12.05 -1.06
CA LYS A 109 -5.90 12.27 -2.12
C LYS A 109 -6.50 12.84 -3.40
N TYR A 110 -7.68 12.36 -3.78
CA TYR A 110 -8.42 12.88 -4.92
C TYR A 110 -8.74 14.37 -4.74
N PHE A 111 -9.20 14.80 -3.56
CA PHE A 111 -9.43 16.23 -3.29
C PHE A 111 -8.14 17.05 -3.35
N GLU A 112 -7.04 16.55 -2.80
CA GLU A 112 -5.74 17.21 -2.86
C GLU A 112 -5.25 17.38 -4.31
N TYR A 113 -5.43 16.36 -5.15
CA TYR A 113 -5.08 16.40 -6.57
C TYR A 113 -5.96 17.37 -7.35
N SER A 114 -7.28 17.29 -7.18
CA SER A 114 -8.23 18.19 -7.87
C SER A 114 -7.97 19.65 -7.53
N HIS A 115 -7.69 19.96 -6.26
CA HIS A 115 -7.32 21.31 -5.84
C HIS A 115 -6.05 21.81 -6.57
N LYS A 116 -5.00 20.98 -6.63
CA LYS A 116 -3.75 21.31 -7.36
C LYS A 116 -3.97 21.53 -8.85
N PHE A 117 -4.80 20.71 -9.50
CA PHE A 117 -5.10 20.89 -10.92
C PHE A 117 -5.91 22.15 -11.18
N HIS A 118 -6.80 22.54 -10.27
CA HIS A 118 -7.53 23.80 -10.36
C HIS A 118 -6.60 25.01 -10.22
N ASP A 119 -5.55 24.91 -9.39
CA ASP A 119 -4.52 25.94 -9.23
C ASP A 119 -3.49 25.96 -10.38
N GLY A 120 -3.67 25.14 -11.42
CA GLY A 120 -2.76 25.07 -12.57
C GLY A 120 -1.43 24.36 -12.29
N LEU A 121 -1.32 23.65 -11.16
CA LEU A 121 -0.13 22.91 -10.76
C LEU A 121 -0.13 21.52 -11.40
N PHE A 122 0.35 21.46 -12.64
CA PHE A 122 0.46 20.22 -13.41
C PHE A 122 1.85 19.57 -13.27
N PRO A 123 2.00 18.27 -13.58
CA PRO A 123 3.30 17.60 -13.62
C PRO A 123 4.32 18.29 -14.53
N ARG A 124 3.86 18.96 -15.60
CA ARG A 124 4.71 19.70 -16.55
C ARG A 124 5.23 21.04 -16.01
N THR A 125 4.69 21.55 -14.90
CA THR A 125 4.95 22.92 -14.45
C THR A 125 6.34 23.06 -13.82
N ASN A 126 6.80 22.05 -13.06
CA ASN A 126 8.17 22.01 -12.54
C ASN A 126 8.61 20.57 -12.21
N ASN A 127 9.92 20.38 -12.03
CA ASN A 127 10.49 19.06 -11.71
C ASN A 127 9.97 18.48 -10.39
N PHE A 128 9.68 19.33 -9.40
CA PHE A 128 9.12 18.91 -8.11
C PHE A 128 7.74 18.26 -8.27
N LEU A 129 6.83 18.91 -9.02
CA LEU A 129 5.49 18.41 -9.30
C LEU A 129 5.56 17.15 -10.17
N ALA A 130 6.45 17.11 -11.17
CA ALA A 130 6.65 15.92 -12.00
C ALA A 130 6.97 14.68 -11.15
N ILE A 131 7.95 14.77 -10.26
CA ILE A 131 8.36 13.64 -9.41
C ILE A 131 7.37 13.37 -8.28
N TYR A 132 6.74 14.42 -7.72
CA TYR A 132 5.64 14.30 -6.76
C TYR A 132 4.50 13.45 -7.35
N PHE A 133 3.92 13.88 -8.47
CA PHE A 133 2.79 13.18 -9.10
C PHE A 133 3.17 11.76 -9.56
N THR A 134 4.42 11.54 -9.97
CA THR A 134 4.91 10.21 -10.36
C THR A 134 4.96 9.27 -9.15
N LEU A 135 5.60 9.70 -8.04
CA LEU A 135 5.73 8.91 -6.82
C LEU A 135 4.37 8.64 -6.17
N THR A 136 3.56 9.68 -5.95
CA THR A 136 2.25 9.54 -5.30
C THR A 136 1.22 8.88 -6.20
N GLY A 137 1.31 9.09 -7.52
CA GLY A 137 0.45 8.42 -8.51
C GLY A 137 0.74 6.92 -8.59
N LEU A 138 2.01 6.53 -8.68
CA LEU A 138 2.41 5.12 -8.64
C LEU A 138 1.96 4.46 -7.33
N HIS A 139 2.16 5.12 -6.19
CA HIS A 139 1.69 4.63 -4.91
C HIS A 139 0.17 4.46 -4.88
N MET A 140 -0.60 5.40 -5.42
CA MET A 140 -2.05 5.31 -5.51
C MET A 140 -2.50 4.09 -6.33
N LEU A 141 -1.81 3.77 -7.43
CA LEU A 141 -2.07 2.56 -8.21
C LEU A 141 -1.83 1.28 -7.39
N HIS A 142 -0.79 1.26 -6.54
CA HIS A 142 -0.53 0.14 -5.64
C HIS A 142 -1.60 -0.02 -4.57
N VAL A 143 -2.05 1.08 -3.96
CA VAL A 143 -3.18 1.07 -3.01
C VAL A 143 -4.44 0.51 -3.68
N LEU A 144 -4.78 0.98 -4.88
CA LEU A 144 -5.91 0.46 -5.65
C LEU A 144 -5.80 -1.04 -5.95
N GLY A 145 -4.61 -1.51 -6.36
CA GLY A 145 -4.34 -2.93 -6.58
C GLY A 145 -4.54 -3.76 -5.32
N GLY A 146 -4.00 -3.31 -4.19
CA GLY A 146 -4.18 -3.96 -2.88
C GLY A 146 -5.64 -3.99 -2.44
N MET A 147 -6.37 -2.90 -2.67
CA MET A 147 -7.81 -2.81 -2.33
C MET A 147 -8.62 -3.79 -3.15
N ALA A 148 -8.31 -3.93 -4.45
CA ALA A 148 -8.97 -4.90 -5.31
C ALA A 148 -8.76 -6.34 -4.83
N VAL A 149 -7.53 -6.69 -4.43
CA VAL A 149 -7.22 -8.02 -3.88
C VAL A 149 -7.93 -8.26 -2.54
N ASN A 150 -7.89 -7.28 -1.62
CA ASN A 150 -8.57 -7.37 -0.33
C ASN A 150 -10.10 -7.47 -0.48
N ALA A 151 -10.69 -6.69 -1.41
CA ALA A 151 -12.11 -6.77 -1.74
C ALA A 151 -12.48 -8.12 -2.34
N TYR A 152 -11.62 -8.69 -3.21
CA TYR A 152 -11.80 -10.03 -3.73
C TYR A 152 -11.79 -11.09 -2.60
N LEU A 153 -10.86 -10.98 -1.65
CA LEU A 153 -10.78 -11.91 -0.50
C LEU A 153 -11.96 -11.76 0.46
N LEU A 154 -12.49 -10.55 0.65
CA LEU A 154 -13.69 -10.30 1.45
C LEU A 154 -14.96 -10.84 0.78
N GLY A 155 -15.08 -10.70 -0.55
CA GLY A 155 -16.25 -11.07 -1.32
C GLY A 155 -16.16 -12.49 -1.90
N PRO A 156 -15.86 -12.66 -3.21
CA PRO A 156 -15.86 -13.98 -3.87
C PRO A 156 -14.89 -15.00 -3.24
N GLY A 157 -13.72 -14.54 -2.79
CA GLY A 157 -12.67 -15.34 -2.20
C GLY A 157 -13.06 -15.95 -0.85
N ALA A 158 -14.02 -15.36 -0.14
CA ALA A 158 -14.52 -15.86 1.14
C ALA A 158 -15.09 -17.28 1.07
N LYS A 159 -15.52 -17.75 -0.12
CA LYS A 159 -15.99 -19.12 -0.32
C LYS A 159 -14.89 -20.16 0.00
N LEU A 160 -13.63 -19.81 -0.23
CA LEU A 160 -12.48 -20.68 0.03
C LEU A 160 -12.30 -20.98 1.52
N TRP A 161 -12.76 -20.09 2.42
CA TRP A 161 -12.75 -20.36 3.85
C TRP A 161 -13.54 -21.62 4.23
N LYS A 162 -14.65 -21.88 3.54
CA LYS A 162 -15.51 -23.05 3.82
C LYS A 162 -14.93 -24.36 3.31
N THR A 163 -14.14 -24.32 2.24
CA THR A 163 -13.56 -25.52 1.61
C THR A 163 -12.16 -25.81 2.13
N ASN A 164 -11.31 -24.80 2.24
CA ASN A 164 -9.90 -24.92 2.65
C ASN A 164 -9.47 -23.68 3.47
N PRO A 165 -9.75 -23.64 4.78
CA PRO A 165 -9.47 -22.48 5.63
C PRO A 165 -7.97 -22.15 5.69
N VAL A 166 -7.09 -23.15 5.71
CA VAL A 166 -5.63 -22.96 5.73
C VAL A 166 -5.14 -22.21 4.48
N TRP A 167 -5.63 -22.60 3.30
CA TRP A 167 -5.29 -21.93 2.05
C TRP A 167 -5.76 -20.48 2.03
N PHE A 168 -6.98 -20.24 2.54
CA PHE A 168 -7.53 -18.90 2.61
C PHE A 168 -6.70 -18.00 3.55
N THR A 169 -6.35 -18.49 4.74
CA THR A 169 -5.49 -17.77 5.70
C THR A 169 -4.14 -17.42 5.08
N ASN A 170 -3.48 -18.36 4.40
CA ASN A 170 -2.20 -18.10 3.73
C ASN A 170 -2.32 -17.03 2.62
N ARG A 171 -3.45 -16.99 1.88
CA ARG A 171 -3.68 -15.95 0.86
C ARG A 171 -3.92 -14.58 1.49
N VAL A 172 -4.65 -14.51 2.59
CA VAL A 172 -4.88 -13.27 3.34
C VAL A 172 -3.57 -12.77 3.95
N GLU A 173 -2.72 -13.66 4.46
CA GLU A 173 -1.38 -13.31 4.95
C GLU A 173 -0.53 -12.67 3.84
N ASN A 174 -0.46 -13.29 2.65
CA ASN A 174 0.28 -12.73 1.52
C ASN A 174 -0.28 -11.38 1.06
N SER A 175 -1.60 -11.21 1.07
CA SER A 175 -2.24 -9.92 0.79
C SER A 175 -1.90 -8.88 1.86
N GLY A 176 -1.81 -9.30 3.12
CA GLY A 176 -1.39 -8.46 4.24
C GLY A 176 0.04 -7.97 4.09
N LEU A 177 0.97 -8.85 3.73
CA LEU A 177 2.36 -8.47 3.46
C LEU A 177 2.46 -7.38 2.39
N PHE A 178 1.67 -7.49 1.31
CA PHE A 178 1.59 -6.45 0.30
C PHE A 178 1.00 -5.15 0.85
N TRP A 179 -0.10 -5.21 1.58
CA TRP A 179 -0.76 -4.03 2.15
C TRP A 179 0.16 -3.26 3.12
N HIS A 180 0.86 -3.97 4.00
CA HIS A 180 1.86 -3.39 4.91
C HIS A 180 3.02 -2.75 4.17
N PHE A 181 3.47 -3.35 3.07
CA PHE A 181 4.51 -2.77 2.24
C PHE A 181 4.07 -1.44 1.61
N VAL A 182 2.85 -1.40 1.07
CA VAL A 182 2.29 -0.16 0.51
C VAL A 182 2.24 0.92 1.58
N ASP A 183 1.76 0.62 2.78
CA ASP A 183 1.74 1.57 3.91
C ASP A 183 3.16 2.05 4.29
N LEU A 184 4.14 1.14 4.30
CA LEU A 184 5.54 1.46 4.59
C LEU A 184 6.11 2.45 3.57
N VAL A 185 5.83 2.26 2.27
CA VAL A 185 6.26 3.21 1.23
C VAL A 185 5.66 4.59 1.49
N TRP A 186 4.40 4.67 1.95
CA TRP A 186 3.76 5.94 2.29
C TRP A 186 4.46 6.66 3.45
N ILE A 187 4.86 5.90 4.48
CA ILE A 187 5.60 6.42 5.64
C ILE A 187 6.92 7.09 5.21
N PHE A 188 7.57 6.62 4.14
CA PHE A 188 8.75 7.30 3.57
C PHE A 188 8.38 8.42 2.61
N LEU A 189 7.32 8.28 1.82
CA LEU A 189 6.85 9.32 0.89
C LEU A 189 6.46 10.61 1.61
N PHE A 190 5.71 10.49 2.71
CA PHE A 190 5.18 11.65 3.42
C PHE A 190 6.30 12.60 3.89
N PRO A 191 7.29 12.18 4.70
CA PRO A 191 8.38 13.07 5.10
C PRO A 191 9.22 13.56 3.92
N THR A 192 9.46 12.69 2.93
CA THR A 192 10.35 13.01 1.81
C THR A 192 9.78 14.10 0.90
N LEU A 193 8.46 14.12 0.68
CA LEU A 193 7.81 15.07 -0.22
C LEU A 193 7.16 16.26 0.51
N TYR A 194 6.67 16.07 1.74
CA TYR A 194 5.92 17.09 2.47
C TYR A 194 6.76 17.86 3.48
N LEU A 195 7.81 17.25 4.05
CA LEU A 195 8.59 17.85 5.15
C LEU A 195 10.00 18.25 4.72
N LEU A 196 10.65 17.44 3.90
CA LEU A 196 11.87 17.83 3.21
C LEU A 196 11.47 18.75 2.06
#